data_AF-R9MUU1-F1
#
_entry.id   AF-R9MUU1-F1
#
_cell.length_a   1.000
_cell.length_b   1.000
_cell.length_c   1.000
_cell.angle_alpha   90.00
_cell.angle_beta   90.00
_cell.angle_gamma   90.00
#
_symmetry.space_group_name_H-M   'P 1'
#
loop_
_entity.id
_entity.type
_entity.pdbx_description
1 polymer ?
#
loop_
_entity_poly.entity_id
_entity_poly.type
_entity_poly.pdbx_seq_one_letter_code
_entity_poly.pdbx_strand_id
1 'polypeptide(L)'
;MNTGTTSMQGVLTTVSVSGAFLKKCMNDSEKAKYLEENLAALPDCASYAVSHAQGTLTSISYEIDANGNITGISSGTNDPDGKIAKENAERRAKEKKAAEEKAAERRKEKKAEEEKAAERRAERKERMADF
;
A
#
# COMPACT_ATOMS: atom_id res chain seq x y z
N MET A 1 -23.01 12.38 -9.83
CA MET A 1 -23.05 10.90 -9.87
C MET A 1 -24.13 10.43 -8.91
N ASN A 2 -24.85 9.36 -9.25
CA ASN A 2 -25.81 8.71 -8.36
C ASN A 2 -25.16 7.44 -7.84
N THR A 3 -24.90 7.38 -6.55
CA THR A 3 -24.04 6.35 -5.96
C THR A 3 -24.81 5.53 -4.93
N GLY A 4 -24.69 4.22 -5.02
CA GLY A 4 -25.15 3.27 -4.02
C GLY A 4 -23.99 2.42 -3.52
N THR A 5 -24.03 2.04 -2.25
CA THR A 5 -23.05 1.15 -1.64
C THR A 5 -23.77 0.00 -0.96
N THR A 6 -23.25 -1.20 -1.12
CA THR A 6 -23.77 -2.43 -0.51
C THR A 6 -22.64 -3.41 -0.23
N SER A 7 -22.96 -4.57 0.34
CA SER A 7 -22.04 -5.70 0.43
C SER A 7 -22.46 -6.79 -0.56
N MET A 8 -21.55 -7.19 -1.44
CA MET A 8 -21.74 -8.34 -2.34
C MET A 8 -20.68 -9.38 -1.99
N GLN A 9 -21.09 -10.59 -1.61
CA GLN A 9 -20.18 -11.67 -1.19
C GLN A 9 -19.25 -11.27 -0.03
N GLY A 10 -19.74 -10.43 0.88
CA GLY A 10 -18.94 -9.91 2.01
C GLY A 10 -17.95 -8.81 1.64
N VAL A 11 -17.89 -8.40 0.37
CA VAL A 11 -17.02 -7.31 -0.10
C VAL A 11 -17.81 -6.03 -0.28
N LEU A 12 -17.25 -4.93 0.24
CA LEU A 12 -17.80 -3.59 0.06
C LEU A 12 -17.88 -3.26 -1.43
N THR A 13 -19.09 -3.10 -1.95
CA THR A 13 -19.33 -2.83 -3.37
C THR A 13 -20.01 -1.49 -3.53
N THR A 14 -19.41 -0.60 -4.32
CA THR A 14 -19.96 0.72 -4.65
C THR A 14 -20.30 0.79 -6.13
N VAL A 15 -21.47 1.32 -6.47
CA VAL A 15 -21.91 1.51 -7.84
C VAL A 15 -22.27 2.98 -8.03
N SER A 16 -21.65 3.64 -9.00
CA SER A 16 -21.90 5.03 -9.34
C SER A 16 -22.36 5.16 -10.78
N VAL A 17 -23.53 5.75 -10.99
CA VAL A 17 -24.11 5.96 -12.32
C VAL A 17 -24.20 7.45 -12.63
N SER A 18 -23.72 7.85 -13.80
CA SER A 18 -23.83 9.22 -14.27
C SER A 18 -25.28 9.66 -14.38
N GLY A 19 -25.60 10.82 -13.80
CA GLY A 19 -26.94 11.41 -13.94
C GLY A 19 -27.29 11.74 -15.40
N ALA A 20 -26.29 12.03 -16.24
CA ALA A 20 -26.50 12.24 -17.67
C ALA A 20 -26.92 10.94 -18.38
N PHE A 21 -26.36 9.79 -17.96
CA PHE A 21 -26.76 8.50 -18.51
C PHE A 21 -28.15 8.09 -18.04
N LEU A 22 -28.48 8.29 -16.75
CA LEU A 22 -29.85 8.06 -16.25
C LEU A 22 -30.91 8.86 -17.01
N LYS A 23 -30.63 10.13 -17.32
CA LYS A 23 -31.52 10.96 -18.16
C LYS A 23 -31.71 10.38 -19.57
N LYS A 24 -30.69 9.73 -20.14
CA LYS A 24 -30.83 9.01 -21.41
C LYS A 24 -31.73 7.77 -21.23
N CYS A 25 -31.53 6.98 -20.18
CA CYS A 25 -32.38 5.81 -19.87
C CYS A 25 -33.87 6.18 -19.69
N MET A 26 -34.18 7.35 -19.14
CA MET A 26 -35.58 7.80 -19.01
C MET A 26 -36.31 7.98 -20.35
N ASN A 27 -35.57 8.21 -21.44
CA ASN A 27 -36.13 8.49 -22.77
C ASN A 27 -35.81 7.39 -23.79
N ASP A 28 -35.02 6.37 -23.40
CA ASP A 28 -34.53 5.31 -24.26
C ASP A 28 -34.58 3.98 -23.50
N SER A 29 -35.57 3.14 -23.86
CA SER A 29 -35.82 1.86 -23.21
C SER A 29 -34.69 0.85 -23.43
N GLU A 30 -33.95 0.93 -24.53
CA GLU A 30 -32.80 0.03 -24.76
C GLU A 30 -31.67 0.36 -23.79
N LYS A 31 -31.42 1.66 -23.55
CA LYS A 31 -30.42 2.10 -22.55
C LYS A 31 -30.84 1.80 -21.13
N ALA A 32 -32.14 1.91 -20.82
CA ALA A 32 -32.66 1.50 -19.53
C ALA A 32 -32.46 0.00 -19.30
N LYS A 33 -32.83 -0.83 -20.29
CA LYS A 33 -32.63 -2.28 -20.23
C LYS A 33 -31.15 -2.66 -20.11
N TYR A 34 -30.27 -2.01 -20.87
CA TYR A 34 -28.82 -2.18 -20.76
C TYR A 34 -28.33 -1.91 -19.33
N LEU A 35 -28.78 -0.80 -18.72
CA LEU A 35 -28.41 -0.47 -17.35
C LEU A 35 -28.89 -1.54 -16.36
N GLU A 36 -30.16 -1.96 -16.47
CA GLU A 36 -30.76 -2.98 -15.59
C GLU A 36 -30.03 -4.33 -15.70
N GLU A 37 -29.76 -4.81 -16.93
CA GLU A 37 -29.05 -6.08 -17.15
C GLU A 37 -27.63 -6.06 -16.58
N ASN A 38 -26.89 -4.96 -16.77
CA ASN A 38 -25.55 -4.84 -16.21
C ASN A 38 -25.56 -4.74 -14.67
N LEU A 39 -26.52 -4.01 -14.09
CA LEU A 39 -26.68 -3.93 -12.64
C LEU A 39 -27.04 -5.30 -12.03
N ALA A 40 -27.89 -6.07 -12.72
CA ALA A 40 -28.25 -7.42 -12.30
C ALA A 40 -27.09 -8.42 -12.36
N ALA A 41 -26.11 -8.20 -13.24
CA ALA A 41 -24.92 -9.03 -13.37
C ALA A 41 -23.83 -8.75 -12.30
N LEU A 42 -23.88 -7.61 -11.60
CA LEU A 42 -22.84 -7.22 -10.64
C LEU A 42 -22.60 -8.23 -9.51
N PRO A 43 -23.60 -8.88 -8.91
CA PRO A 43 -23.39 -9.89 -7.88
C PRO A 43 -22.56 -11.09 -8.38
N ASP A 44 -22.80 -11.53 -9.62
CA ASP A 44 -22.05 -12.62 -10.24
C ASP A 44 -20.63 -12.18 -10.58
N CYS A 45 -20.44 -10.96 -11.09
CA CYS A 45 -19.12 -10.38 -11.30
C CYS A 45 -18.33 -10.26 -9.99
N ALA A 46 -18.97 -9.83 -8.90
CA ALA A 46 -18.35 -9.76 -7.58
C ALA A 46 -17.97 -11.16 -7.06
N SER A 47 -18.85 -12.15 -7.23
CA SER A 47 -18.59 -13.55 -6.88
C SER A 47 -17.40 -14.13 -7.65
N TYR A 48 -17.32 -13.86 -8.96
CA TYR A 48 -16.20 -14.25 -9.78
C TYR A 48 -14.89 -13.61 -9.30
N ALA A 49 -14.91 -12.29 -9.03
CA ALA A 49 -13.75 -11.57 -8.54
C ALA A 49 -13.25 -12.11 -7.19
N VAL A 50 -14.17 -12.39 -6.24
CA VAL A 50 -13.83 -12.95 -4.92
C VAL A 50 -13.23 -14.33 -5.03
N SER A 51 -13.77 -15.19 -5.89
CA SER A 51 -13.29 -16.58 -6.05
C SER A 51 -11.96 -16.71 -6.77
N HIS A 52 -11.58 -15.73 -7.61
CA HIS A 52 -10.36 -15.78 -8.43
C HIS A 52 -9.27 -14.80 -7.97
N ALA A 53 -9.53 -13.99 -6.95
CA ALA A 53 -8.51 -13.14 -6.37
C ALA A 53 -7.45 -13.98 -5.65
N GLN A 54 -6.16 -13.71 -5.92
CA GLN A 54 -5.05 -14.35 -5.20
C GLN A 54 -4.96 -13.91 -3.72
N GLY A 55 -5.59 -12.78 -3.39
CA GLY A 55 -5.66 -12.22 -2.04
C GLY A 55 -7.09 -11.92 -1.62
N THR A 56 -7.24 -11.27 -0.48
CA THR A 56 -8.55 -10.84 0.02
C THR A 56 -8.96 -9.54 -0.65
N LEU A 57 -10.03 -9.59 -1.44
CA LEU A 57 -10.70 -8.38 -1.92
C LEU A 57 -11.31 -7.61 -0.74
N THR A 58 -11.08 -6.30 -0.74
CA THR A 58 -11.55 -5.37 0.30
C THR A 58 -12.65 -4.47 -0.22
N SER A 59 -12.61 -4.12 -1.51
CA SER A 59 -13.67 -3.36 -2.15
C SER A 59 -13.72 -3.60 -3.65
N ILE A 60 -14.92 -3.39 -4.21
CA ILE A 60 -15.18 -3.33 -5.64
C ILE A 60 -15.96 -2.04 -5.90
N SER A 61 -15.62 -1.33 -6.97
CA SER A 61 -16.36 -0.17 -7.41
C SER A 61 -16.66 -0.26 -8.89
N TYR A 62 -17.89 0.09 -9.26
CA TYR A 62 -18.34 0.19 -10.64
C TYR A 62 -18.76 1.62 -10.94
N GLU A 63 -18.26 2.17 -12.03
CA GLU A 63 -18.62 3.50 -12.51
C GLU A 63 -19.21 3.39 -13.91
N ILE A 64 -20.40 3.95 -14.09
CA ILE A 64 -21.09 4.05 -15.38
C ILE A 64 -21.09 5.52 -15.81
N ASP A 65 -20.36 5.80 -16.87
CA ASP A 65 -20.15 7.17 -17.36
C ASP A 65 -21.39 7.72 -18.11
N ALA A 66 -21.29 8.95 -18.62
CA ALA A 66 -22.39 9.60 -19.36
C ALA A 66 -22.78 8.90 -20.69
N ASN A 67 -21.90 8.05 -21.23
CA ASN A 67 -22.10 7.29 -22.46
C ASN A 67 -22.60 5.88 -22.18
N GLY A 68 -22.57 5.44 -20.93
CA GLY A 68 -22.91 4.08 -20.53
C GLY A 68 -21.71 3.14 -20.48
N ASN A 69 -20.50 3.65 -20.62
CA ASN A 69 -19.31 2.81 -20.45
C ASN A 69 -19.14 2.46 -18.97
N ILE A 70 -18.82 1.20 -18.71
CA ILE A 70 -18.68 0.65 -17.36
C ILE A 70 -17.20 0.45 -17.05
N THR A 71 -16.72 1.04 -15.96
CA THR A 71 -15.39 0.81 -15.41
C THR A 71 -15.53 0.09 -14.06
N GLY A 72 -14.87 -1.05 -13.92
CA GLY A 72 -14.78 -1.79 -12.66
C GLY A 72 -13.38 -1.64 -12.05
N ILE A 73 -13.31 -1.31 -10.76
CA ILE A 73 -12.05 -1.25 -10.00
C ILE A 73 -12.20 -2.13 -8.77
N SER A 74 -11.31 -3.10 -8.61
CA SER A 74 -11.22 -3.93 -7.41
C SER A 74 -9.94 -3.61 -6.64
N SER A 75 -10.03 -3.64 -5.31
CA SER A 75 -8.90 -3.41 -4.41
C SER A 75 -8.83 -4.54 -3.39
N GLY A 76 -7.63 -4.96 -3.03
CA GLY A 76 -7.42 -6.08 -2.11
C GLY A 76 -6.06 -6.06 -1.42
N THR A 77 -5.87 -7.01 -0.51
CA THR A 77 -4.62 -7.23 0.22
C THR A 77 -4.27 -8.72 0.27
N ASN A 78 -2.98 -9.03 0.19
CA ASN A 78 -2.47 -10.39 0.44
C ASN A 78 -2.10 -10.61 1.92
N ASP A 79 -2.26 -9.58 2.76
CA ASP A 79 -1.95 -9.60 4.19
C ASP A 79 -3.19 -9.19 5.01
N PRO A 80 -4.30 -9.95 4.94
CA PRO A 80 -5.55 -9.57 5.59
C PRO A 80 -5.44 -9.53 7.12
N ASP A 81 -4.50 -10.27 7.72
CA ASP A 81 -4.24 -10.27 9.16
C ASP A 81 -3.08 -9.36 9.57
N GLY A 82 -2.45 -8.65 8.62
CA GLY A 82 -1.38 -7.69 8.87
C GLY A 82 -0.07 -8.32 9.37
N LYS A 83 0.06 -9.65 9.35
CA LYS A 83 1.25 -10.34 9.87
C LYS A 83 2.49 -9.99 9.06
N ILE A 84 2.38 -9.92 7.74
CA ILE A 84 3.51 -9.59 6.86
C ILE A 84 3.97 -8.15 7.14
N ALA A 85 3.03 -7.21 7.29
CA ALA A 85 3.35 -5.84 7.64
C ALA A 85 4.04 -5.74 9.02
N LYS A 86 3.52 -6.47 10.02
CA LYS A 86 4.09 -6.50 11.37
C LYS A 86 5.50 -7.09 11.40
N GLU A 87 5.70 -8.24 10.78
CA GLU A 87 7.02 -8.90 10.69
C GLU A 87 8.03 -7.99 9.99
N ASN A 88 7.63 -7.33 8.91
CA ASN A 88 8.48 -6.38 8.21
C ASN A 88 8.86 -5.17 9.05
N ALA A 89 7.92 -4.64 9.85
CA ALA A 89 8.20 -3.54 10.77
C ALA A 89 9.19 -3.98 11.86
N GLU A 90 8.98 -5.16 12.45
CA GLU A 90 9.89 -5.73 13.46
C GLU A 90 11.29 -5.97 12.91
N ARG A 91 11.40 -6.52 11.69
CA ARG A 91 12.69 -6.71 11.01
C ARG A 91 13.42 -5.39 10.80
N ARG A 92 12.73 -4.37 10.28
CA ARG A 92 13.32 -3.03 10.08
C ARG A 92 13.78 -2.39 11.38
N ALA A 93 13.03 -2.57 12.47
CA ALA A 93 13.43 -2.08 13.78
C ALA A 93 14.71 -2.78 14.29
N LYS A 94 14.80 -4.11 14.15
CA LYS A 94 16.00 -4.89 14.50
C LYS A 94 17.21 -4.49 13.66
N GLU A 95 17.05 -4.36 12.35
CA GLU A 95 18.11 -3.94 11.42
C GLU A 95 18.62 -2.53 11.75
N LYS A 96 17.71 -1.59 12.04
CA LYS A 96 18.08 -0.23 12.44
C LYS A 96 18.87 -0.23 13.74
N LYS A 97 18.41 -0.97 14.76
CA LYS A 97 19.12 -1.09 16.03
C LYS A 97 20.52 -1.68 15.85
N ALA A 98 20.65 -2.75 15.07
CA ALA A 98 21.96 -3.36 14.79
C ALA A 98 22.90 -2.40 14.02
N ALA A 99 22.37 -1.62 13.09
CA ALA A 99 23.14 -0.62 12.37
C ALA A 99 23.63 0.52 13.29
N GLU A 100 22.78 0.97 14.21
CA GLU A 100 23.13 2.00 15.22
C GLU A 100 24.19 1.49 16.21
N GLU A 101 24.07 0.25 16.69
CA GLU A 101 25.06 -0.37 17.58
C GLU A 101 26.42 -0.50 16.88
N LYS A 102 26.44 -1.01 15.64
CA LYS A 102 27.67 -1.11 14.84
C LYS A 102 28.29 0.26 14.54
N ALA A 103 27.48 1.29 14.31
CA ALA A 103 27.96 2.65 14.13
C ALA A 103 28.54 3.25 15.42
N ALA A 104 27.94 2.96 16.57
CA ALA A 104 28.43 3.39 17.87
C ALA A 104 29.76 2.72 18.23
N GLU A 105 29.91 1.43 17.95
CA GLU A 105 31.16 0.68 18.14
C GLU A 105 32.29 1.26 17.30
N ARG A 106 32.07 1.46 15.99
CA ARG A 106 33.06 2.09 15.09
C ARG A 106 33.48 3.49 15.54
N ARG A 107 32.56 4.27 16.11
CA ARG A 107 32.88 5.59 16.67
C ARG A 107 33.76 5.49 17.91
N LYS A 108 33.56 4.47 18.76
CA LYS A 108 34.41 4.24 19.94
C LYS A 108 35.80 3.77 19.52
N GLU A 109 35.90 2.83 18.59
CA GLU A 109 37.17 2.35 18.04
C GLU A 109 37.98 3.49 17.42
N LYS A 110 37.34 4.32 16.58
CA LYS A 110 38.00 5.45 15.94
C LYS A 110 38.52 6.48 16.96
N LYS A 111 37.75 6.76 18.01
CA LYS A 111 38.20 7.64 19.10
C LYS A 111 39.41 7.07 19.85
N ALA A 112 39.38 5.78 20.17
CA ALA A 112 40.50 5.11 20.84
C ALA A 112 41.77 5.07 19.96
N GLU A 113 41.61 4.90 18.65
CA GLU A 113 42.73 4.97 17.70
C GLU A 113 43.31 6.39 17.59
N GLU A 114 42.45 7.41 17.50
CA GLU A 114 42.85 8.82 17.47
C GLU A 114 43.59 9.23 18.75
N GLU A 115 43.14 8.78 19.92
CA GLU A 115 43.78 9.03 21.22
C GLU A 115 45.18 8.39 21.29
N LYS A 116 45.30 7.10 20.95
CA LYS A 116 46.60 6.40 20.85
C LYS A 116 47.54 7.05 19.83
N ALA A 117 47.00 7.57 18.72
CA ALA A 117 47.80 8.27 17.72
C ALA A 117 48.27 9.64 18.21
N ALA A 118 47.46 10.35 19.00
CA ALA A 118 47.83 11.63 19.62
C ALA A 118 48.91 11.43 20.68
N GLU A 119 48.78 10.42 21.54
CA GLU A 119 49.78 10.06 22.57
C GLU A 119 51.15 9.75 21.94
N ARG A 120 51.20 8.86 20.95
CA ARG A 120 52.45 8.56 20.21
C ARG A 120 53.07 9.78 19.53
N ARG A 121 52.26 10.74 19.07
CA ARG A 121 52.77 12.00 18.50
C ARG A 121 53.33 12.92 19.56
N ALA A 122 52.76 12.96 20.76
CA ALA A 122 53.27 13.73 21.89
C ALA A 122 54.61 13.16 22.37
N GLU A 123 54.70 11.85 22.62
CA GLU A 123 55.93 11.18 23.03
C GLU A 123 57.07 11.39 22.02
N ARG A 124 56.77 11.30 20.71
CA ARG A 124 57.78 11.55 19.67
C ARG A 124 58.30 12.99 19.69
N LYS A 125 57.45 13.97 20.01
CA LYS A 125 57.86 15.38 20.10
C LYS A 125 58.75 15.62 21.31
N GLU A 126 58.40 15.08 22.48
CA GLU A 126 59.26 15.17 23.68
C GLU A 126 60.63 14.56 23.41
N ARG A 127 60.68 13.35 22.86
CA ARG A 127 61.95 12.67 22.55
C ARG A 127 62.82 13.38 21.50
N MET A 128 62.24 14.26 20.68
CA MET A 128 62.97 15.10 19.72
C MET A 128 63.39 16.45 20.30
N ALA A 129 62.81 16.88 21.42
CA ALA A 129 63.19 18.11 22.12
C ALA A 129 64.37 17.89 23.09
N ASP A 130 64.60 16.65 23.51
CA ASP A 130 65.73 16.24 24.36
C ASP A 130 67.04 15.96 23.58
N PHE A 131 67.04 16.16 22.26
CA PHE A 131 68.21 16.05 21.36
C PHE A 131 68.60 17.43 20.83
#